data_AF-A0A1M6Y6H5-F1
#
_entry.id   AF-A0A1M6Y6H5-F1
#
_cell.length_a   1.000
_cell.length_b   1.000
_cell.length_c   1.000
_cell.angle_alpha   90.00
_cell.angle_beta   90.00
_cell.angle_gamma   90.00
#
_symmetry.space_group_name_H-M   'P 1'
#
loop_
_entity.id
_entity.type
_entity.pdbx_description
1 polymer ?
#
loop_
_entity_poly.entity_id
_entity_poly.type
_entity_poly.pdbx_seq_one_letter_code
_entity_poly.pdbx_strand_id
1 'polypeptide(L)'
;MDIAVKITLVASIVMVGYNLHQLLTSYEAICEKVKVFKMLALQNESDEGAVRRSNFLLTGVLSLLFVTLVYLSDFAYWIVAGVLAKMAVSMLLSHFEISQIFREDAIRPKFFKLTKVDAAVNVLVGLGVAVIAVS
;
A
#
# COMPACT_ATOMS: atom_id res chain seq x y z
N MET A 1 -18.64 -11.25 -18.23
CA MET A 1 -17.54 -10.73 -17.38
C MET A 1 -16.87 -11.91 -16.70
N ASP A 2 -15.60 -12.11 -17.04
CA ASP A 2 -14.72 -13.08 -16.40
C ASP A 2 -14.71 -12.85 -14.87
N ILE A 3 -14.66 -13.94 -14.09
CA ILE A 3 -14.62 -13.90 -12.62
C ILE A 3 -13.40 -13.10 -12.16
N ALA A 4 -12.27 -13.23 -12.87
CA ALA A 4 -11.06 -12.49 -12.60
C ALA A 4 -11.29 -10.97 -12.62
N VAL A 5 -11.95 -10.45 -13.66
CA VAL A 5 -12.25 -9.01 -13.82
C VAL A 5 -13.09 -8.48 -12.66
N LYS A 6 -14.10 -9.24 -12.19
CA LYS A 6 -14.92 -8.84 -11.04
C LYS A 6 -14.09 -8.73 -9.76
N ILE A 7 -13.21 -9.70 -9.51
CA ILE A 7 -12.33 -9.70 -8.34
C ILE A 7 -11.33 -8.53 -8.42
N THR A 8 -10.74 -8.29 -9.59
CA THR A 8 -9.84 -7.15 -9.85
C THR A 8 -10.52 -5.81 -9.56
N LEU A 9 -11.78 -5.67 -9.96
CA LEU A 9 -12.56 -4.46 -9.74
C LEU A 9 -12.81 -4.22 -8.24
N VAL A 10 -13.21 -5.26 -7.51
CA VAL A 10 -13.37 -5.18 -6.04
C VAL A 10 -12.03 -4.84 -5.37
N ALA A 11 -10.95 -5.53 -5.75
CA ALA A 11 -9.61 -5.26 -5.21
C ALA A 11 -9.16 -3.81 -5.48
N SER A 12 -9.46 -3.28 -6.66
CA SER A 12 -9.17 -1.90 -7.05
C SER A 12 -9.96 -0.90 -6.21
N ILE A 13 -11.25 -1.16 -5.95
CA ILE A 13 -12.07 -0.31 -5.06
C ILE A 13 -11.52 -0.31 -3.64
N VAL A 14 -11.16 -1.47 -3.10
CA VAL A 14 -10.56 -1.58 -1.76
C VAL A 14 -9.24 -0.80 -1.70
N MET A 15 -8.40 -0.93 -2.73
CA MET A 15 -7.16 -0.19 -2.85
C MET A 15 -7.40 1.32 -2.86
N VAL A 16 -8.35 1.79 -3.66
CA VAL A 16 -8.73 3.21 -3.71
C VAL A 16 -9.22 3.70 -2.36
N GLY A 17 -10.15 2.98 -1.71
CA GLY A 17 -10.70 3.37 -0.42
C GLY A 17 -9.63 3.49 0.67
N TYR A 18 -8.74 2.51 0.76
CA TYR A 18 -7.63 2.52 1.72
C TYR A 18 -6.67 3.69 1.47
N ASN A 19 -6.20 3.85 0.23
CA ASN A 19 -5.23 4.89 -0.10
C ASN A 19 -5.84 6.30 -0.05
N LEU A 20 -7.13 6.44 -0.34
CA LEU A 20 -7.84 7.72 -0.19
C LEU A 20 -7.97 8.10 1.29
N HIS A 21 -8.29 7.14 2.17
CA HIS A 21 -8.27 7.39 3.62
C HIS A 21 -6.88 7.83 4.09
N GLN A 22 -5.83 7.15 3.65
CA GLN A 22 -4.45 7.51 3.97
C GLN A 22 -4.09 8.90 3.41
N LEU A 23 -4.55 9.25 2.21
CA LEU A 23 -4.37 10.56 1.59
C LEU A 23 -5.08 11.68 2.36
N LEU A 24 -6.21 11.41 3.00
CA LEU A 24 -6.97 12.40 3.77
C LEU A 24 -6.54 12.52 5.25
N THR A 25 -5.84 11.51 5.79
CA THR A 25 -5.45 11.50 7.21
C THR A 25 -4.44 12.60 7.55
N SER A 26 -4.66 13.42 8.58
CA SER A 26 -3.71 14.49 8.92
C SER A 26 -2.37 13.95 9.45
N TYR A 27 -1.34 14.81 9.47
CA TYR A 27 -0.03 14.44 10.02
C TYR A 27 -0.11 14.11 11.52
N GLU A 28 -0.90 14.87 12.28
CA GLU A 28 -1.11 14.62 13.71
C GLU A 28 -1.76 13.25 13.94
N ALA A 29 -2.79 12.92 13.16
CA ALA A 29 -3.50 11.65 13.26
C ALA A 29 -2.59 10.46 12.90
N ILE A 30 -1.69 10.61 11.92
CA ILE A 30 -0.69 9.57 11.62
C ILE A 30 0.30 9.43 12.79
N CYS A 31 0.80 10.53 13.34
CA CYS A 31 1.73 10.49 14.47
C CYS A 31 1.10 9.79 15.69
N GLU A 32 -0.18 10.03 15.95
CA GLU A 32 -0.93 9.33 17.01
C GLU A 32 -1.03 7.82 16.73
N LYS A 33 -1.39 7.43 15.50
CA LYS A 33 -1.43 6.01 15.10
C LYS A 33 -0.07 5.33 15.23
N VAL A 34 1.02 6.01 14.92
CA VAL A 34 2.39 5.50 15.09
C VAL A 34 2.72 5.25 16.56
N LYS A 35 2.33 6.16 17.46
CA LYS A 35 2.50 5.96 18.91
C LYS A 35 1.73 4.74 19.40
N VAL A 36 0.47 4.60 18.98
CA VAL A 36 -0.36 3.43 19.32
C VAL A 36 0.27 2.14 18.77
N PHE A 37 0.73 2.16 17.52
CA PHE A 37 1.41 1.03 16.90
C PHE A 37 2.66 0.60 17.67
N LYS A 38 3.51 1.55 18.08
CA LYS A 38 4.66 1.24 18.94
C LYS A 38 4.26 0.66 20.28
N MET A 39 3.25 1.23 20.91
CA MET A 39 2.74 0.72 22.19
C MET A 39 2.29 -0.75 22.05
N LEU A 40 1.57 -1.08 20.98
CA LEU A 40 1.15 -2.45 20.68
C LEU A 40 2.33 -3.37 20.35
N ALA A 41 3.35 -2.87 19.62
CA ALA A 41 4.55 -3.64 19.32
C ALA A 41 5.33 -3.98 20.60
N LEU A 42 5.47 -3.02 21.53
CA LEU A 42 6.09 -3.23 22.84
C LEU A 42 5.30 -4.21 23.70
N GLN A 43 3.96 -4.10 23.73
CA GLN A 43 3.10 -5.02 24.49
C GLN A 43 3.18 -6.47 24.00
N ASN A 44 3.42 -6.67 22.69
CA ASN A 44 3.54 -7.99 22.09
C ASN A 44 4.99 -8.46 21.98
N GLU A 45 5.94 -7.80 22.66
CA GLU A 45 7.39 -8.11 22.60
C GLU A 45 7.92 -8.26 21.16
N SER A 46 7.33 -7.51 20.23
CA SER A 46 7.59 -7.66 18.80
C SER A 46 8.81 -6.83 18.40
N ASP A 47 9.86 -7.51 17.97
CA ASP A 47 11.07 -6.88 17.47
C ASP A 47 10.86 -6.21 16.09
N GLU A 48 11.62 -5.14 15.80
CA GLU A 48 11.60 -4.41 14.53
C GLU A 48 11.75 -5.38 13.35
N GLY A 49 12.67 -6.34 13.46
CA GLY A 49 12.94 -7.32 12.42
C GLY A 49 11.73 -8.21 12.10
N ALA A 50 10.99 -8.64 13.13
CA ALA A 50 9.80 -9.46 12.98
C ALA A 50 8.67 -8.68 12.32
N VAL A 51 8.43 -7.45 12.77
CA VAL A 51 7.40 -6.55 12.22
C VAL A 51 7.69 -6.17 10.77
N ARG A 52 8.96 -5.83 10.44
CA ARG A 52 9.37 -5.53 9.07
C ARG A 52 9.19 -6.72 8.14
N ARG A 53 9.57 -7.92 8.58
CA ARG A 53 9.45 -9.14 7.78
C ARG A 53 7.98 -9.51 7.55
N SER A 54 7.15 -9.43 8.60
CA SER A 54 5.71 -9.63 8.50
C SER A 54 5.06 -8.65 7.53
N ASN A 55 5.35 -7.35 7.67
CA ASN A 55 4.82 -6.35 6.75
C ASN A 55 5.28 -6.56 5.31
N PHE A 56 6.56 -6.89 5.10
CA PHE A 56 7.08 -7.16 3.76
C PHE A 56 6.39 -8.37 3.10
N LEU A 57 6.16 -9.44 3.86
CA LEU A 57 5.43 -10.61 3.37
C LEU A 57 3.97 -10.26 3.06
N LEU A 58 3.27 -9.58 3.97
CA LEU A 58 1.87 -9.22 3.79
C LEU A 58 1.67 -8.27 2.59
N THR A 59 2.43 -7.17 2.55
CA THR A 59 2.37 -6.21 1.43
C THR A 59 2.85 -6.82 0.12
N GLY A 60 3.86 -7.70 0.16
CA GLY A 60 4.35 -8.42 -1.01
C GLY A 60 3.32 -9.38 -1.58
N VAL A 61 2.71 -10.20 -0.75
CA VAL A 61 1.65 -11.14 -1.18
C VAL A 61 0.46 -10.36 -1.75
N LEU A 62 -0.01 -9.31 -1.07
CA LEU A 62 -1.13 -8.50 -1.56
C LEU A 62 -0.81 -7.80 -2.89
N SER A 63 0.42 -7.27 -3.02
CA SER A 63 0.89 -6.62 -4.24
C SER A 63 0.96 -7.59 -5.41
N LEU A 64 1.54 -8.77 -5.20
CA LEU A 64 1.65 -9.82 -6.22
C LEU A 64 0.27 -10.35 -6.62
N LEU A 65 -0.63 -10.54 -5.66
CA LEU A 65 -2.02 -10.93 -5.93
C LEU A 65 -2.71 -9.89 -6.81
N PHE A 66 -2.57 -8.60 -6.48
CA PHE A 66 -3.15 -7.53 -7.29
C PHE A 66 -2.58 -7.50 -8.71
N VAL A 67 -1.26 -7.60 -8.88
CA VAL A 67 -0.62 -7.67 -10.20
C VAL A 67 -1.11 -8.90 -10.99
N THR A 68 -1.24 -10.05 -10.33
CA THR A 68 -1.73 -11.28 -10.94
C THR A 68 -3.18 -11.12 -11.40
N LEU A 69 -4.03 -10.48 -10.60
CA LEU A 69 -5.41 -10.18 -10.97
C LEU A 69 -5.50 -9.25 -12.19
N VAL A 70 -4.66 -8.21 -12.24
CA VAL A 70 -4.58 -7.31 -13.41
C VAL A 70 -4.13 -8.08 -14.65
N TYR A 71 -3.12 -8.95 -14.52
CA TYR A 71 -2.65 -9.82 -15.61
C TYR A 71 -3.75 -10.77 -16.12
N LEU A 72 -4.45 -11.45 -15.21
CA LEU A 72 -5.56 -12.36 -15.55
C LEU A 72 -6.79 -11.64 -16.09
N SER A 73 -6.87 -10.32 -15.95
CA SER A 73 -7.95 -9.50 -16.50
C SER A 73 -7.68 -9.06 -17.95
N ASP A 74 -6.69 -9.66 -18.61
CA ASP A 74 -6.30 -9.43 -20.01
C ASP A 74 -5.84 -7.98 -20.30
N PHE A 75 -5.23 -7.35 -19.31
CA PHE A 75 -4.64 -6.02 -19.46
C PHE A 75 -3.36 -6.09 -20.32
N ALA A 76 -3.10 -5.04 -21.08
CA ALA A 76 -1.88 -4.93 -21.87
C ALA A 76 -0.62 -5.09 -20.99
N TYR A 77 0.36 -5.85 -21.46
CA TYR A 77 1.58 -6.20 -20.70
C TYR A 77 2.33 -4.98 -20.14
N TRP A 78 2.34 -3.86 -20.85
CA TRP A 78 2.99 -2.63 -20.37
C TRP A 78 2.25 -2.00 -19.18
N ILE A 79 0.92 -2.17 -19.07
CA ILE A 79 0.13 -1.75 -17.91
C ILE A 79 0.47 -2.65 -16.73
N VAL A 80 0.49 -3.97 -16.93
CA VAL A 80 0.87 -4.95 -15.90
C VAL A 80 2.27 -4.64 -15.35
N ALA A 81 3.24 -4.37 -16.24
CA ALA A 81 4.59 -3.99 -15.85
C ALA A 81 4.63 -2.66 -15.07
N GLY A 82 3.84 -1.66 -15.48
CA GLY A 82 3.71 -0.40 -14.77
C GLY A 82 3.12 -0.56 -13.36
N VAL A 83 2.06 -1.38 -13.22
CA VAL A 83 1.45 -1.70 -11.93
C VAL A 83 2.46 -2.44 -11.04
N LEU A 84 3.16 -3.44 -11.57
CA LEU A 84 4.20 -4.17 -10.83
C LEU A 84 5.31 -3.23 -10.33
N ALA A 85 5.85 -2.37 -11.19
CA ALA A 85 6.87 -1.40 -10.82
C ALA A 85 6.37 -0.46 -9.72
N LYS A 86 5.11 0.01 -9.83
CA LYS A 86 4.52 0.87 -8.81
C LYS A 86 4.35 0.16 -7.46
N MET A 87 3.87 -1.07 -7.46
CA MET A 87 3.72 -1.84 -6.22
C MET A 87 5.07 -2.11 -5.55
N ALA A 88 6.12 -2.38 -6.33
CA ALA A 88 7.48 -2.52 -5.80
C ALA A 88 7.95 -1.24 -5.11
N VAL A 89 7.68 -0.06 -5.68
CA VAL A 89 7.98 1.24 -5.04
C VAL A 89 7.20 1.40 -3.72
N SER A 90 5.89 1.12 -3.72
CA SER A 90 5.08 1.20 -2.50
C SER A 90 5.57 0.25 -1.39
N MET A 91 6.00 -0.96 -1.75
CA MET A 91 6.61 -1.90 -0.81
C MET A 91 7.90 -1.35 -0.19
N LEU A 92 8.78 -0.76 -1.00
CA LEU A 92 10.02 -0.15 -0.50
C LEU A 92 9.73 1.02 0.44
N LEU A 93 8.77 1.89 0.09
CA LEU A 93 8.35 2.99 0.95
C LEU A 93 7.77 2.49 2.27
N SER A 94 6.90 1.49 2.24
CA SER A 94 6.34 0.87 3.45
C SER A 94 7.44 0.28 4.35
N HIS A 95 8.47 -0.32 3.74
CA HIS A 95 9.60 -0.86 4.47
C HIS A 95 10.44 0.23 5.16
N PHE A 96 10.68 1.35 4.47
CA PHE A 96 11.36 2.51 5.05
C PHE A 96 10.52 3.19 6.15
N GLU A 97 9.20 3.24 5.98
CA GLU A 97 8.28 3.80 6.97
C GLU A 97 8.38 3.04 8.30
N ILE A 98 8.33 1.70 8.27
CA ILE A 98 8.44 0.90 9.49
C ILE A 98 9.81 1.08 10.14
N SER A 99 10.89 1.04 9.36
CA SER A 99 12.23 1.23 9.95
C SER A 99 12.39 2.61 10.57
N GLN A 100 11.81 3.65 9.95
CA GLN A 100 11.78 4.98 10.53
C GLN A 100 10.95 5.04 11.81
N ILE A 101 9.76 4.45 11.82
CA ILE A 101 8.90 4.39 13.00
C ILE A 101 9.70 3.82 14.17
N PHE A 102 10.34 2.65 14.02
CA PHE A 102 11.12 2.04 15.09
C PHE A 102 12.31 2.91 15.54
N ARG A 103 13.02 3.55 14.61
CA ARG A 103 14.23 4.35 14.91
C ARG A 103 13.98 5.74 15.50
N GLU A 104 12.91 6.43 15.13
CA GLU A 104 12.79 7.89 15.34
C GLU A 104 11.61 8.36 16.19
N ASP A 105 10.83 7.44 16.78
CA ASP A 105 9.60 7.73 17.58
C ASP A 105 8.50 8.55 16.86
N ALA A 106 8.78 9.05 15.66
CA ALA A 106 7.89 9.85 14.83
C ALA A 106 8.25 9.68 13.34
N ILE A 107 7.30 9.99 12.47
CA ILE A 107 7.53 10.05 11.03
C ILE A 107 8.05 11.43 10.66
N ARG A 108 9.15 11.53 9.92
CA ARG A 108 9.64 12.84 9.43
C ARG A 108 8.59 13.50 8.52
N PRO A 109 8.36 14.83 8.60
CA PRO A 109 7.40 15.53 7.75
C PRO A 109 7.65 15.37 6.24
N LYS A 110 8.92 15.29 5.83
CA LYS A 110 9.30 15.04 4.42
C LYS A 110 8.88 13.64 3.96
N PHE A 111 9.01 12.65 4.83
CA PHE A 111 8.62 11.28 4.54
C PHE A 111 7.09 11.13 4.51
N PHE A 112 6.38 11.82 5.42
CA PHE A 112 4.92 11.92 5.36
C PHE A 112 4.41 12.49 4.03
N LYS A 113 5.06 13.52 3.48
CA LYS A 113 4.70 14.02 2.14
C LYS A 113 4.92 12.96 1.05
N LEU A 114 5.98 12.16 1.16
CA LEU A 114 6.25 11.07 0.22
C LEU A 114 5.18 9.98 0.30
N THR A 115 4.75 9.59 1.50
CA THR A 115 3.67 8.60 1.66
C THR A 115 2.31 9.14 1.17
N LYS A 116 2.06 10.45 1.25
CA LYS A 116 0.90 11.09 0.62
C LYS A 116 0.93 11.01 -0.90
N VAL A 117 2.08 11.28 -1.51
CA VAL A 117 2.24 11.16 -2.96
C VAL A 117 2.05 9.70 -3.38
N ASP A 118 2.63 8.75 -2.65
CA ASP A 118 2.45 7.32 -2.92
C ASP A 118 0.97 6.92 -2.87
N ALA A 119 0.26 7.34 -1.82
CA ALA A 119 -1.17 7.09 -1.67
C ALA A 119 -2.00 7.72 -2.79
N ALA A 120 -1.69 8.95 -3.21
CA ALA A 120 -2.37 9.59 -4.33
C ALA A 120 -2.16 8.82 -5.65
N VAL A 121 -0.93 8.38 -5.93
CA VAL A 121 -0.64 7.58 -7.13
C VAL A 121 -1.33 6.21 -7.05
N ASN A 122 -1.39 5.58 -5.88
CA ASN A 122 -2.12 4.33 -5.67
C ASN A 122 -3.64 4.48 -5.92
N VAL A 123 -4.24 5.60 -5.51
CA VAL A 123 -5.63 5.93 -5.86
C VAL A 123 -5.79 6.02 -7.38
N LEU A 124 -4.90 6.73 -8.07
CA LEU A 124 -4.96 6.85 -9.53
C LEU A 124 -4.79 5.51 -10.23
N VAL A 125 -3.88 4.65 -9.74
CA VAL A 125 -3.70 3.29 -10.28
C VAL A 125 -4.95 2.46 -10.06
N GLY A 126 -5.52 2.45 -8.86
CA GLY A 126 -6.75 1.70 -8.57
C GLY A 126 -7.94 2.19 -9.40
N LEU A 127 -8.11 3.50 -9.57
CA LEU A 127 -9.13 4.07 -10.45
C LEU A 127 -8.88 3.72 -11.92
N GLY A 128 -7.64 3.83 -12.39
CA GLY A 128 -7.26 3.49 -13.77
C GLY A 128 -7.54 2.03 -14.09
N VAL A 129 -7.15 1.11 -13.20
CA VAL A 129 -7.46 -0.31 -13.34
C VAL A 129 -8.96 -0.55 -13.33
N ALA A 130 -9.71 0.08 -12.42
CA ALA A 130 -11.16 -0.08 -12.38
C ALA A 130 -11.86 0.43 -13.66
N VAL A 131 -11.43 1.57 -14.20
CA VAL A 131 -11.99 2.13 -15.45
C VAL A 131 -11.72 1.20 -16.62
N ILE A 132 -10.47 0.74 -16.78
CA ILE A 132 -10.09 -0.16 -17.88
C ILE A 132 -10.83 -1.50 -17.75
N ALA A 133 -11.02 -2.01 -16.53
CA ALA A 133 -11.73 -3.27 -16.30
C ALA A 133 -13.23 -3.25 -16.65
N VAL A 134 -13.83 -2.05 -16.77
CA VAL A 134 -15.26 -1.85 -17.10
C VAL A 134 -15.46 -1.31 -18.52
N SER A 135 -14.38 -0.88 -19.17
CA SER A 135 -14.40 -0.40 -20.56
C SER A 135 -14.42 -1.56 -21.54
#